data_AF-A0A933EMJ9-F1
#
_entry.id   AF-A0A933EMJ9-F1
#
_cell.length_a   1.000
_cell.length_b   1.000
_cell.length_c   1.000
_cell.angle_alpha   90.00
_cell.angle_beta   90.00
_cell.angle_gamma   90.00
#
_symmetry.space_group_name_H-M   'P 1'
#
loop_
_entity.id
_entity.type
_entity.pdbx_description
1 polymer ?
#
loop_
_entity_poly.entity_id
_entity_poly.type
_entity_poly.pdbx_seq_one_letter_code
_entity_poly.pdbx_strand_id
1 'polypeptide(L)'
;TPAVLLPVAARAVEAGGSVTLLLAQPYPLDALDPRLEIRVGSLPELAADFAPTADLVFIHTAQALHRPIARALASARPAVATGFARALLAPPMPCGTGACGACAVRTVRGWKPACTEGPFFNLADLET
;
A
#
# COMPACT_ATOMS: atom_id res chain seq x y z
N THR A 1 -0.42 -9.02 -7.12
CA THR A 1 -1.85 -9.12 -7.52
C THR A 1 -2.69 -8.42 -6.47
N PRO A 2 -3.93 -7.96 -6.75
CA PRO A 2 -4.78 -7.30 -5.75
C PRO A 2 -5.07 -8.17 -4.50
N ALA A 3 -5.05 -9.50 -4.68
CA ALA A 3 -5.29 -10.50 -3.64
C ALA A 3 -4.50 -10.26 -2.35
N VAL A 4 -3.27 -9.74 -2.43
CA VAL A 4 -2.41 -9.57 -1.25
C VAL A 4 -2.89 -8.48 -0.29
N LEU A 5 -3.73 -7.54 -0.76
CA LEU A 5 -4.32 -6.50 0.09
C LEU A 5 -5.74 -6.83 0.55
N LEU A 6 -6.37 -7.88 0.01
CA LEU A 6 -7.73 -8.27 0.40
C LEU A 6 -7.87 -8.56 1.90
N PRO A 7 -6.90 -9.19 2.60
CA PRO A 7 -6.99 -9.37 4.05
C PRO A 7 -7.00 -8.04 4.82
N VAL A 8 -6.29 -7.01 4.32
CA VAL A 8 -6.29 -5.67 4.93
C VAL A 8 -7.64 -4.99 4.70
N ALA A 9 -8.16 -5.07 3.47
CA ALA A 9 -9.48 -4.54 3.12
C ALA A 9 -10.58 -5.19 3.96
N ALA A 10 -10.59 -6.52 4.07
CA ALA A 10 -11.54 -7.28 4.89
C ALA A 10 -11.50 -6.83 6.35
N ARG A 11 -10.29 -6.71 6.93
CA ARG A 11 -10.15 -6.29 8.32
C ARG A 11 -10.63 -4.85 8.56
N ALA A 12 -10.39 -3.94 7.63
CA ALA A 12 -10.87 -2.57 7.71
C ALA A 12 -12.41 -2.50 7.65
N VAL A 13 -13.01 -3.28 6.76
CA VAL A 13 -14.48 -3.41 6.67
C VAL A 13 -15.07 -4.04 7.94
N GLU A 14 -14.46 -5.09 8.49
CA GLU A 14 -14.86 -5.71 9.76
C GLU A 14 -14.80 -4.74 10.94
N ALA A 15 -13.84 -3.81 10.91
CA ALA A 15 -13.70 -2.73 11.90
C ALA A 15 -14.71 -1.58 11.69
N GLY A 16 -15.61 -1.67 10.70
CA GLY A 16 -16.61 -0.65 10.38
C GLY A 16 -16.10 0.46 9.46
N GLY A 17 -14.93 0.30 8.85
CA GLY A 17 -14.37 1.27 7.91
C GLY A 17 -15.01 1.20 6.52
N SER A 18 -15.05 2.34 5.84
CA SER A 18 -15.33 2.39 4.40
C SER A 18 -14.04 2.11 3.62
N VAL A 19 -14.10 1.22 2.63
CA VAL A 19 -12.93 0.79 1.87
C VAL A 19 -13.17 0.90 0.37
N THR A 20 -12.27 1.63 -0.30
CA THR A 20 -12.20 1.69 -1.75
C THR A 20 -10.95 0.94 -2.24
N LEU A 21 -11.14 -0.08 -3.08
CA LEU A 21 -10.07 -0.82 -3.74
C LEU A 21 -9.78 -0.18 -5.11
N LEU A 22 -8.58 0.38 -5.24
CA LEU A 22 -8.08 0.98 -6.48
C LEU A 22 -7.26 -0.05 -7.27
N LEU A 23 -7.63 -0.29 -8.53
CA LEU A 23 -7.04 -1.32 -9.37
C LEU A 23 -6.51 -0.73 -10.68
N ALA A 24 -5.32 -1.16 -11.11
CA ALA A 24 -4.77 -0.76 -12.42
C ALA A 24 -5.46 -1.46 -13.60
N GLN A 25 -6.14 -2.58 -13.34
CA GLN A 25 -6.81 -3.42 -14.33
C GLN A 25 -7.96 -4.19 -13.66
N PRO A 26 -8.95 -4.66 -14.43
CA PRO A 26 -10.04 -5.47 -13.88
C PRO A 26 -9.51 -6.70 -13.11
N TYR A 27 -10.20 -7.02 -12.02
CA TYR A 27 -9.94 -8.19 -11.17
C TYR A 27 -11.26 -8.96 -11.03
N PRO A 28 -11.28 -10.31 -11.02
CA PRO A 28 -12.53 -11.05 -10.85
C PRO A 28 -13.17 -10.71 -9.49
N LEU A 29 -14.36 -10.10 -9.54
CA LEU A 29 -15.01 -9.47 -8.39
C LEU A 29 -16.01 -10.41 -7.68
N ASP A 30 -16.34 -11.55 -8.30
CA ASP A 30 -17.46 -12.42 -7.90
C ASP A 30 -17.31 -13.02 -6.50
N ALA A 31 -16.09 -12.96 -5.92
CA ALA A 31 -15.78 -13.44 -4.57
C ALA A 31 -15.41 -12.31 -3.59
N LEU A 32 -15.54 -11.03 -3.97
CA LEU A 32 -15.22 -9.91 -3.10
C LEU A 32 -16.40 -9.52 -2.22
N ASP A 33 -16.10 -9.00 -1.03
CA ASP A 33 -17.10 -8.45 -0.12
C ASP A 33 -17.86 -7.30 -0.81
N PRO A 34 -19.21 -7.35 -0.90
CA PRO A 34 -20.00 -6.35 -1.60
C PRO A 34 -19.93 -4.96 -0.97
N ARG A 35 -19.39 -4.82 0.25
CA ARG A 35 -19.16 -3.55 0.92
C ARG A 35 -17.94 -2.80 0.38
N LEU A 36 -17.10 -3.44 -0.43
CA LEU A 36 -15.94 -2.80 -1.06
C LEU A 36 -16.38 -1.96 -2.25
N GLU A 37 -16.03 -0.68 -2.25
CA GLU A 37 -16.10 0.14 -3.45
C GLU A 37 -14.90 -0.19 -4.34
N ILE A 38 -15.12 -0.37 -5.65
CA ILE A 38 -14.03 -0.70 -6.58
C ILE A 38 -13.91 0.38 -7.65
N ARG A 39 -12.67 0.78 -7.95
CA ARG A 39 -12.34 1.71 -9.02
C ARG A 39 -11.17 1.16 -9.84
N VAL A 40 -11.30 1.21 -11.16
CA VAL A 40 -10.29 0.72 -12.08
C VAL A 40 -9.77 1.89 -12.92
N GLY A 41 -8.46 2.06 -13.01
CA GLY A 41 -7.85 3.17 -13.74
C GLY A 41 -6.38 3.40 -13.39
N SER A 42 -5.87 4.58 -13.75
CA SER A 42 -4.52 5.03 -13.41
C SER A 42 -4.37 5.16 -11.89
N LEU A 43 -3.51 4.33 -11.27
CA LEU A 43 -3.36 4.31 -9.81
C LEU A 43 -2.93 5.67 -9.22
N PRO A 44 -2.01 6.45 -9.83
CA PRO A 44 -1.70 7.79 -9.33
C PRO A 44 -2.90 8.74 -9.38
N GLU A 45 -3.68 8.73 -10.46
CA GLU A 45 -4.88 9.59 -10.59
C GLU A 45 -5.94 9.22 -9.56
N LEU A 46 -6.29 7.92 -9.49
CA LEU A 46 -7.22 7.42 -8.49
C LEU A 46 -6.73 7.69 -7.06
N ALA A 47 -5.43 7.55 -6.79
CA ALA A 47 -4.88 7.87 -5.49
C ALA A 47 -5.10 9.35 -5.14
N ALA A 48 -4.90 10.27 -6.09
CA ALA A 48 -5.18 11.69 -5.88
C ALA A 48 -6.68 11.95 -5.63
N ASP A 49 -7.57 11.34 -6.40
CA ASP A 49 -9.02 11.54 -6.27
C ASP A 49 -9.57 11.12 -4.89
N PHE A 50 -9.04 10.02 -4.34
CA PHE A 50 -9.48 9.46 -3.06
C PHE A 50 -8.65 9.92 -1.84
N ALA A 51 -7.48 10.54 -2.04
CA ALA A 51 -6.64 11.02 -0.94
C ALA A 51 -7.34 11.97 0.05
N PRO A 52 -8.23 12.89 -0.37
CA PRO A 52 -8.88 13.82 0.55
C PRO A 52 -9.82 13.15 1.56
N THR A 53 -10.41 12.00 1.21
CA THR A 53 -11.38 11.28 2.04
C THR A 53 -10.81 10.06 2.74
N ALA A 54 -9.67 9.53 2.28
CA ALA A 54 -9.03 8.39 2.90
C ALA A 54 -8.42 8.75 4.26
N ASP A 55 -8.53 7.90 5.27
CA ASP A 55 -7.77 8.03 6.52
C ASP A 55 -6.39 7.37 6.43
N LEU A 56 -6.31 6.27 5.68
CA LEU A 56 -5.09 5.48 5.45
C LEU A 56 -5.10 4.92 4.02
N VAL A 57 -3.91 4.79 3.44
CA VAL A 57 -3.68 4.24 2.10
C VAL A 57 -2.69 3.08 2.18
N PHE A 58 -3.08 1.93 1.63
CA PHE A 58 -2.20 0.77 1.47
C PHE A 58 -1.99 0.48 -0.01
N ILE A 59 -0.74 0.30 -0.42
CA ILE A 59 -0.40 0.01 -1.82
C ILE A 59 0.39 -1.29 -1.94
N HIS A 60 0.13 -2.01 -3.03
CA HIS A 60 0.97 -3.11 -3.50
C HIS A 60 1.14 -2.97 -5.01
N THR A 61 2.21 -2.28 -5.39
CA THR A 61 2.49 -1.90 -6.77
C THR A 61 3.97 -2.12 -7.08
N ALA A 62 4.32 -2.13 -8.37
CA ALA A 62 5.71 -2.10 -8.80
C ALA A 62 6.42 -0.84 -8.24
N GLN A 63 7.70 -0.97 -7.90
CA GLN A 63 8.48 0.12 -7.29
C GLN A 63 8.47 1.42 -8.10
N ALA A 64 8.43 1.31 -9.44
CA ALA A 64 8.32 2.46 -10.34
C ALA A 64 7.05 3.32 -10.11
N LEU A 65 5.99 2.77 -9.53
CA LEU A 65 4.76 3.49 -9.21
C LEU A 65 4.75 4.11 -7.81
N HIS A 66 5.70 3.79 -6.93
CA HIS A 66 5.73 4.32 -5.57
C HIS A 66 5.87 5.84 -5.57
N ARG A 67 6.83 6.38 -6.34
CA ARG A 67 7.07 7.83 -6.42
C ARG A 67 5.92 8.60 -7.08
N PRO A 68 5.37 8.18 -8.23
CA PRO A 68 4.18 8.79 -8.80
C PRO A 68 2.99 8.83 -7.83
N ILE A 69 2.70 7.72 -7.15
CA ILE A 69 1.60 7.64 -6.18
C ILE A 69 1.87 8.55 -4.98
N ALA A 70 3.09 8.53 -4.42
CA ALA A 70 3.45 9.39 -3.30
C ALA A 70 3.26 10.88 -3.63
N ARG A 71 3.67 11.30 -4.84
CA ARG A 71 3.47 12.68 -5.32
C ARG A 71 1.98 13.00 -5.49
N ALA A 72 1.21 12.10 -6.07
CA ALA A 72 -0.23 12.28 -6.26
C ALA A 72 -0.96 12.47 -4.91
N LEU A 73 -0.66 11.62 -3.92
CA LEU A 73 -1.20 11.72 -2.56
C LEU A 73 -0.79 13.03 -1.88
N ALA A 74 0.48 13.44 -1.98
CA ALA A 74 0.97 14.67 -1.38
C ALA A 74 0.35 15.93 -2.02
N SER A 75 0.16 15.94 -3.34
CA SER A 75 -0.49 17.04 -4.05
C SER A 75 -1.97 17.17 -3.69
N ALA A 76 -2.69 16.05 -3.61
CA ALA A 76 -4.11 16.04 -3.26
C ALA A 76 -4.35 16.30 -1.76
N ARG A 77 -3.36 16.00 -0.91
CA ARG A 77 -3.44 16.24 0.53
C ARG A 77 -2.08 16.69 1.10
N PRO A 78 -1.77 18.00 1.05
CA PRO A 78 -0.46 18.54 1.44
C PRO A 78 -0.07 18.34 2.91
N ALA A 79 -1.05 18.19 3.80
CA ALA A 79 -0.84 18.01 5.25
C ALA A 79 -0.86 16.53 5.69
N VAL A 80 -0.54 15.61 4.79
CA VAL A 80 -0.50 14.17 5.07
C VAL A 80 0.53 13.86 6.17
N ALA A 81 0.06 13.24 7.26
CA ALA A 81 0.92 12.76 8.33
C ALA A 81 1.83 11.61 7.87
N THR A 82 2.99 11.47 8.51
CA THR A 82 3.82 10.27 8.39
C THR A 82 2.98 9.04 8.75
N GLY A 83 3.04 8.00 7.92
CA GLY A 83 2.25 6.77 8.10
C GLY A 83 0.89 6.74 7.40
N PHE A 84 0.45 7.84 6.78
CA PHE A 84 -0.78 7.87 5.98
C PHE A 84 -0.78 6.86 4.84
N ALA A 85 0.34 6.74 4.12
CA ALA A 85 0.48 5.85 2.98
C ALA A 85 1.55 4.79 3.26
N ARG A 86 1.20 3.52 3.08
CA ARG A 86 2.08 2.37 3.35
C ARG A 86 2.14 1.43 2.16
N ALA A 87 3.34 1.02 1.77
CA ALA A 87 3.57 0.04 0.71
C ALA A 87 3.85 -1.33 1.30
N LEU A 88 3.16 -2.36 0.79
CA LEU A 88 3.47 -3.76 1.07
C LEU A 88 4.67 -4.20 0.22
N LEU A 89 5.80 -4.45 0.89
CA LEU A 89 7.00 -4.99 0.28
C LEU A 89 7.24 -6.41 0.79
N ALA A 90 7.20 -7.37 -0.12
CA ALA A 90 7.38 -8.79 0.17
C ALA A 90 8.57 -9.37 -0.60
N PRO A 91 9.82 -8.93 -0.33
CA PRO A 91 11.01 -9.59 -0.86
C PRO A 91 11.12 -11.03 -0.31
N PRO A 92 11.98 -11.89 -0.87
CA PRO A 92 12.22 -13.22 -0.31
C PRO A 92 12.58 -13.17 1.18
N MET A 93 11.87 -13.94 2.01
CA MET A 93 12.06 -13.98 3.47
C MET A 93 12.46 -15.39 3.96
N PRO A 94 13.63 -15.91 3.58
CA PRO A 94 13.99 -17.31 3.83
C PRO A 94 14.06 -17.67 5.32
N CYS A 95 14.53 -16.75 6.18
CA CYS A 95 14.62 -17.00 7.62
C CYS A 95 13.43 -16.49 8.45
N GLY A 96 12.65 -15.54 7.93
CA GLY A 96 11.54 -14.89 8.64
C GLY A 96 11.86 -14.15 9.96
N THR A 97 13.12 -14.14 10.41
CA THR A 97 13.52 -13.74 11.78
C THR A 97 14.55 -12.61 11.82
N GLY A 98 14.90 -12.05 10.67
CA GLY A 98 15.92 -11.00 10.54
C GLY A 98 17.37 -11.50 10.52
N ALA A 99 17.61 -12.77 10.87
CA ALA A 99 18.95 -13.33 11.02
C ALA A 99 19.82 -13.29 9.73
N CYS A 100 19.20 -13.45 8.55
CA CYS A 100 19.95 -13.52 7.29
C CYS A 100 20.05 -12.21 6.51
N GLY A 101 19.24 -11.19 6.83
CA GLY A 101 19.21 -9.92 6.08
C GLY A 101 18.68 -9.97 4.64
N ALA A 102 18.34 -11.14 4.08
CA ALA A 102 17.93 -11.28 2.67
C ALA A 102 16.67 -10.48 2.27
N CYS A 103 15.82 -10.14 3.24
CA CYS A 103 14.60 -9.36 3.04
C CYS A 103 14.80 -7.85 3.29
N ALA A 104 16.04 -7.36 3.33
CA ALA A 104 16.31 -5.96 3.62
C ALA A 104 15.77 -5.04 2.53
N VAL A 105 14.99 -4.04 2.96
CA VAL A 105 14.47 -2.95 2.15
C VAL A 105 15.30 -1.70 2.43
N ARG A 106 15.69 -1.02 1.36
CA ARG A 106 16.38 0.26 1.44
C ARG A 106 15.37 1.38 1.74
N THR A 107 15.56 2.07 2.85
CA THR A 107 14.75 3.24 3.24
C THR A 107 15.67 4.44 3.44
N VAL A 108 15.11 5.65 3.49
CA VAL A 108 15.85 6.88 3.83
C VAL A 108 16.48 6.84 5.23
N ARG A 109 16.05 5.89 6.08
CA ARG A 109 16.57 5.64 7.44
C ARG A 109 17.52 4.43 7.48
N GLY A 110 18.03 3.99 6.32
CA GLY A 110 18.91 2.85 6.18
C GLY A 110 18.18 1.56 5.77
N TRP A 111 18.91 0.44 5.83
CA TRP A 111 18.41 -0.87 5.47
C TRP A 111 17.54 -1.46 6.59
N LYS A 112 16.33 -1.92 6.24
CA LYS A 112 15.33 -2.42 7.18
C LYS A 112 14.84 -3.83 6.77
N PRO A 113 14.98 -4.86 7.62
CA PRO A 113 14.49 -6.21 7.31
C PRO A 113 12.96 -6.27 7.24
N ALA A 114 12.39 -6.60 6.07
CA ALA A 114 10.93 -6.65 5.88
C ALA A 114 10.22 -7.68 6.75
N CYS A 115 10.88 -8.79 7.12
CA CYS A 115 10.26 -9.84 7.94
C CYS A 115 10.02 -9.45 9.40
N THR A 116 10.80 -8.51 9.96
CA THR A 116 10.69 -8.11 11.38
C THR A 116 10.31 -6.64 11.56
N GLU A 117 10.62 -5.77 10.61
CA GLU A 117 10.26 -4.34 10.64
C GLU A 117 9.18 -3.95 9.62
N GLY A 118 8.77 -4.89 8.77
CA GLY A 118 7.74 -4.70 7.75
C GLY A 118 6.51 -5.59 8.00
N PRO A 119 5.84 -6.06 6.92
CA PRO A 119 6.12 -5.84 5.49
C PRO A 119 5.53 -4.54 4.95
N PHE A 120 4.81 -3.77 5.77
CA PHE A 120 4.23 -2.47 5.39
C PHE A 120 5.15 -1.30 5.77
N PHE A 121 5.82 -0.73 4.78
CA PHE A 121 6.71 0.41 4.94
C PHE A 121 6.00 1.72 4.63
N ASN A 122 6.34 2.80 5.33
CA ASN A 122 5.84 4.12 4.96
C ASN A 122 6.30 4.46 3.55
N LEU A 123 5.36 4.83 2.69
CA LEU A 123 5.67 5.15 1.29
C LEU A 123 6.66 6.31 1.17
N ALA A 124 6.59 7.29 2.07
CA ALA A 124 7.50 8.43 2.13
C ALA A 124 8.93 8.08 2.58
N ASP A 125 9.13 6.92 3.23
CA ASP A 125 10.46 6.48 3.68
C ASP A 125 11.18 5.62 2.63
N LEU A 126 10.53 5.26 1.52
CA LEU A 126 11.13 4.42 0.48
C LEU A 126 12.04 5.22 -0.45
N GLU A 127 13.26 4.72 -0.69
CA GLU A 127 14.15 5.27 -1.71
C GLU A 127 13.61 4.87 -3.10
N THR A 128 12.90 5.81 -3.74
CA THR A 128 12.26 5.64 -5.06
C THR A 128 12.56 6.81 -5.98
#